data_AF-A0A235BNB6-F1
#
_entry.id   AF-A0A235BNB6-F1
#
_cell.length_a   1.000
_cell.length_b   1.000
_cell.length_c   1.000
_cell.angle_alpha   90.00
_cell.angle_beta   90.00
_cell.angle_gamma   90.00
#
_symmetry.space_group_name_H-M   'P 1'
#
loop_
_entity.id
_entity.type
_entity.pdbx_description
1 polymer ?
#
loop_
_entity_poly.entity_id
_entity_poly.type
_entity_poly.pdbx_seq_one_letter_code
_entity_poly.pdbx_strand_id
1 'polypeptide(L)'
;MEFLLLGGMILLMGLTAKVKMFKEANKALIGLKLPVGIVIFVVGLVLLTTGGTYIRVSSRATLVFPGIMGLVAGVFLLFDLFKLIPQAQESIDRVTNTINAFQVPVGIVTIIAALTGMF
;
A
#
# COMPACT_ATOMS: atom_id res chain seq x y z
N MET A 1 1.81 11.11 -7.73
CA MET A 1 0.85 10.09 -8.22
C MET A 1 1.49 8.71 -8.32
N GLU A 2 2.74 8.57 -8.78
CA GLU A 2 3.32 7.24 -9.06
C GLU A 2 3.49 6.36 -7.80
N PHE A 3 3.79 6.96 -6.64
CA PHE A 3 3.98 6.21 -5.40
C PHE A 3 2.71 5.54 -4.88
N LEU A 4 1.53 6.16 -5.03
CA LEU A 4 0.26 5.55 -4.66
C LEU A 4 -0.12 4.40 -5.60
N LEU A 5 0.18 4.57 -6.89
CA LEU A 5 -0.01 3.54 -7.91
C LEU A 5 0.89 2.33 -7.63
N LEU A 6 2.17 2.57 -7.30
CA LEU A 6 3.11 1.57 -6.79
C LEU A 6 2.56 0.88 -5.53
N GLY A 7 2.01 1.64 -4.58
CA GLY A 7 1.36 1.11 -3.38
C GLY A 7 0.23 0.15 -3.71
N GLY A 8 -0.72 0.59 -4.53
CA GLY A 8 -1.83 -0.23 -4.99
C GLY A 8 -1.37 -1.51 -5.68
N MET A 9 -0.38 -1.43 -6.57
CA MET A 9 0.19 -2.59 -7.26
C MET A 9 0.82 -3.60 -6.30
N ILE A 10 1.56 -3.12 -5.29
CA ILE A 10 2.23 -3.99 -4.32
C ILE A 10 1.20 -4.65 -3.39
N LEU A 11 0.11 -3.96 -3.04
CA LEU A 11 -1.01 -4.57 -2.30
C LEU A 11 -1.67 -5.70 -3.11
N LEU A 12 -1.80 -5.53 -4.44
CA LEU A 12 -2.31 -6.59 -5.32
C LEU A 12 -1.35 -7.76 -5.49
N MET A 13 -0.04 -7.61 -5.26
CA MET A 13 0.88 -8.76 -5.28
C MET A 13 0.57 -9.82 -4.21
N GLY A 14 -0.19 -9.45 -3.16
CA GLY A 14 -0.76 -10.42 -2.22
C GLY A 14 -1.67 -11.46 -2.90
N LEU A 15 -2.34 -11.10 -4.00
CA LEU A 15 -3.15 -12.02 -4.82
C LEU A 15 -2.28 -12.98 -5.63
N THR A 16 -1.23 -12.46 -6.25
CA THR A 16 -0.34 -13.23 -7.13
C THR A 16 0.60 -14.15 -6.32
N ALA A 17 0.73 -13.93 -5.01
CA ALA A 17 1.52 -14.77 -4.10
C ALA A 17 1.10 -16.24 -4.05
N LYS A 18 -0.18 -16.52 -4.35
CA LYS A 18 -0.69 -17.90 -4.41
C LYS A 18 -0.41 -18.59 -5.74
N VAL A 19 0.04 -17.87 -6.76
CA VAL A 19 0.36 -18.42 -8.08
C VAL A 19 1.82 -18.88 -8.08
N LYS A 20 2.05 -20.19 -8.25
CA LYS A 20 3.40 -20.82 -8.23
C LYS A 20 4.42 -20.09 -9.12
N MET A 21 3.99 -19.60 -10.28
CA MET A 21 4.84 -18.91 -11.25
C MET A 21 5.41 -17.57 -10.73
N PHE A 22 4.74 -16.91 -9.79
CA PHE A 22 5.16 -15.60 -9.27
C PHE A 22 5.86 -15.68 -7.90
N LYS A 23 6.12 -16.89 -7.40
CA LYS A 23 6.64 -17.09 -6.04
C LYS A 23 8.05 -16.50 -5.85
N GLU A 24 8.93 -16.64 -6.84
CA GLU A 24 10.28 -16.06 -6.80
C GLU A 24 10.26 -14.54 -6.97
N ALA A 25 9.45 -14.03 -7.91
CA ALA A 25 9.25 -12.59 -8.08
C ALA A 25 8.74 -11.94 -6.79
N ASN A 26 7.74 -12.55 -6.14
CA ASN A 26 7.23 -12.06 -4.86
C ASN A 26 8.28 -12.10 -3.75
N LYS A 27 9.17 -13.10 -3.74
CA LYS A 27 10.25 -13.16 -2.74
C LYS A 27 11.25 -12.02 -2.92
N ALA A 28 11.61 -11.68 -4.15
CA ALA A 28 12.47 -10.53 -4.44
C ALA A 28 11.78 -9.20 -4.11
N LEU A 29 10.49 -9.08 -4.44
CA LEU A 29 9.69 -7.88 -4.19
C LEU A 29 9.33 -7.68 -2.72
N ILE A 30 9.29 -8.73 -1.90
CA ILE A 30 9.10 -8.64 -0.43
C ILE A 30 10.15 -7.72 0.21
N GLY A 31 11.42 -7.81 -0.22
CA GLY A 31 12.48 -6.92 0.28
C GLY A 31 12.25 -5.45 -0.10
N LEU A 32 11.58 -5.19 -1.23
CA LEU A 32 11.24 -3.86 -1.72
C LEU A 32 9.96 -3.30 -1.07
N LYS A 33 9.08 -4.15 -0.54
CA LYS A 33 7.84 -3.72 0.13
C LYS A 33 8.10 -2.78 1.30
N LEU A 34 9.20 -2.96 2.03
CA LEU A 34 9.55 -2.15 3.19
C LEU A 34 9.88 -0.69 2.82
N PRO A 35 10.93 -0.41 2.01
CA PRO A 35 11.26 0.96 1.64
C PRO A 35 10.11 1.62 0.90
N VAL A 36 9.38 0.88 0.05
CA VAL A 36 8.22 1.42 -0.67
C VAL A 36 7.06 1.74 0.29
N GLY A 37 6.75 0.86 1.24
CA GLY A 37 5.72 1.10 2.25
C GLY A 37 5.99 2.34 3.11
N ILE A 38 7.25 2.55 3.52
CA ILE A 38 7.68 3.75 4.25
C ILE A 38 7.48 4.99 3.38
N VAL A 39 7.94 4.96 2.12
CA VAL A 39 7.79 6.10 1.20
C VAL A 39 6.32 6.44 0.99
N ILE A 40 5.46 5.45 0.76
CA ILE A 40 4.03 5.67 0.54
C ILE A 40 3.35 6.22 1.80
N PHE A 41 3.70 5.71 2.97
CA PHE A 41 3.20 6.22 4.24
C PHE A 41 3.58 7.68 4.45
N VAL A 42 4.86 8.03 4.24
CA VAL A 42 5.36 9.41 4.35
C VAL A 42 4.69 10.32 3.32
N VAL A 43 4.52 9.86 2.08
CA VAL A 43 3.81 10.61 1.03
C VAL A 43 2.37 10.87 1.44
N GLY A 44 1.66 9.87 1.97
CA GLY A 44 0.30 10.01 2.49
C GLY A 44 0.21 11.03 3.63
N LEU A 45 1.16 10.97 4.57
CA LEU A 45 1.25 11.91 5.69
C LEU A 45 1.51 13.35 5.21
N VAL A 46 2.44 13.54 4.26
CA VAL A 46 2.78 14.85 3.70
C VAL A 46 1.58 15.44 2.96
N LEU A 47 0.86 14.64 2.19
CA LEU A 47 -0.36 15.05 1.48
C LEU A 47 -1.44 15.59 2.44
N LEU A 48 -1.59 14.97 3.62
CA LEU A 48 -2.58 15.38 4.61
C LEU A 48 -2.14 16.58 5.46
N THR A 49 -0.85 16.67 5.80
CA THR A 49 -0.34 17.68 6.74
C THR A 49 0.07 18.98 6.06
N THR A 50 0.65 18.91 4.86
CA THR A 50 1.12 20.10 4.14
C THR A 50 0.10 20.61 3.12
N GLY A 51 -0.98 19.87 2.86
CA GLY A 51 -1.99 20.27 1.88
C GLY A 51 -1.45 20.39 0.46
N GLY A 52 -0.36 19.68 0.13
CA GLY A 52 0.20 19.62 -1.21
C GLY A 52 1.09 20.80 -1.62
N THR A 53 1.71 21.53 -0.69
CA THR A 53 2.60 22.67 -1.03
C THR A 53 3.72 22.32 -2.02
N TYR A 54 4.09 21.04 -2.12
CA TYR A 54 5.10 20.51 -3.05
C TYR A 54 4.51 19.77 -4.27
N ILE A 55 3.18 19.63 -4.35
CA ILE A 55 2.48 18.84 -5.36
C ILE A 55 1.42 19.76 -5.98
N ARG A 56 1.68 20.23 -7.20
CA ARG A 56 0.75 21.08 -7.96
C ARG A 56 -0.57 20.33 -8.22
N VAL A 57 -1.53 20.46 -7.31
CA VAL A 57 -2.89 19.92 -7.48
C VAL A 57 -3.89 21.04 -7.25
N SER A 58 -4.87 21.10 -8.14
CA SER A 58 -5.79 22.22 -8.35
C SER A 58 -6.80 22.43 -7.21
N SER A 59 -6.86 21.56 -6.20
CA SER A 59 -7.81 21.65 -5.08
C SER A 59 -7.32 20.89 -3.83
N ARG A 60 -7.52 21.45 -2.63
CA ARG A 60 -7.18 20.77 -1.36
C ARG A 60 -8.06 19.55 -1.10
N ALA A 61 -9.30 19.54 -1.59
CA ALA A 61 -10.22 18.41 -1.43
C ALA A 61 -9.75 17.15 -2.16
N THR A 62 -9.09 17.31 -3.32
CA THR A 62 -8.51 16.20 -4.10
C THR A 62 -7.27 15.59 -3.45
N LEU A 63 -6.69 16.21 -2.41
CA LEU A 63 -5.48 15.72 -1.73
C LEU A 63 -5.76 14.85 -0.49
N VAL A 64 -6.97 14.94 0.07
CA VAL A 64 -7.36 14.18 1.27
C VAL A 64 -7.47 12.70 0.95
N PHE A 65 -8.15 12.36 -0.13
CA PHE A 65 -8.31 10.98 -0.59
C PHE A 65 -6.97 10.28 -0.87
N PRO A 66 -6.02 10.82 -1.68
CA PRO A 66 -4.70 10.22 -1.87
C PRO A 66 -3.88 10.15 -0.59
N GLY A 67 -4.01 11.14 0.28
CA GLY A 67 -3.35 11.16 1.58
C GLY A 67 -3.78 9.98 2.46
N ILE A 68 -5.09 9.78 2.60
CA ILE A 68 -5.68 8.66 3.35
C ILE A 68 -5.29 7.32 2.70
N MET A 69 -5.43 7.20 1.39
CA MET A 69 -5.09 5.96 0.68
C MET A 69 -3.60 5.64 0.80
N GLY A 70 -2.71 6.64 0.82
CA GLY A 70 -1.28 6.46 1.05
C GLY A 70 -0.96 5.99 2.46
N LEU A 71 -1.62 6.55 3.48
CA LEU A 71 -1.48 6.05 4.85
C LEU A 71 -1.97 4.61 4.96
N VAL A 72 -3.15 4.31 4.44
CA VAL A 72 -3.74 2.96 4.48
C VAL A 72 -2.82 1.97 3.76
N ALA A 73 -2.40 2.27 2.53
CA ALA A 73 -1.51 1.41 1.76
C ALA A 73 -0.15 1.21 2.46
N GLY A 74 0.44 2.28 2.97
CA GLY A 74 1.70 2.22 3.72
C GLY A 74 1.58 1.34 4.97
N VAL A 75 0.51 1.47 5.74
CA VAL A 75 0.25 0.64 6.92
C VAL A 75 0.09 -0.84 6.55
N PHE A 76 -0.67 -1.16 5.50
CA PHE A 76 -0.81 -2.55 5.04
C PHE A 76 0.54 -3.17 4.62
N LEU A 77 1.40 -2.40 3.95
CA LEU A 77 2.73 -2.86 3.55
C LEU A 77 3.67 -3.06 4.75
N LEU A 78 3.57 -2.21 5.78
CA LEU A 78 4.29 -2.39 7.03
C LEU A 78 3.81 -3.65 7.78
N PHE A 79 2.51 -3.92 7.80
CA PHE A 79 1.96 -5.15 8.41
C PHE A 79 2.40 -6.43 7.70
N ASP A 80 2.50 -6.41 6.36
CA ASP A 80 3.05 -7.54 5.60
C ASP A 80 4.49 -7.87 6.01
N LEU A 81 5.24 -6.90 6.53
CA LEU A 81 6.58 -7.10 7.07
C LEU A 81 6.58 -7.71 8.47
N PHE A 82 5.66 -7.30 9.36
CA PHE A 82 5.54 -7.90 10.70
C PHE A 82 5.25 -9.41 10.62
N LYS A 83 4.55 -9.86 9.56
CA LYS A 83 4.35 -11.29 9.27
C LYS A 83 5.65 -12.06 8.97
N LEU A 84 6.72 -11.38 8.53
CA LEU A 84 8.03 -12.00 8.28
C LEU A 84 8.85 -12.20 9.55
N ILE A 85 8.48 -11.58 10.67
CA ILE A 85 9.17 -11.78 11.95
C ILE A 85 8.57 -13.04 12.61
N PRO A 86 9.33 -14.15 12.73
CA PRO A 86 8.82 -15.44 13.19
C PRO A 86 8.40 -15.49 14.67
N GLN A 87 8.58 -14.39 15.43
CA GLN A 87 8.29 -14.35 16.86
C GLN A 87 6.80 -14.13 17.21
N ALA A 88 5.90 -14.00 16.24
CA ALA A 88 4.48 -13.67 16.50
C ALA A 88 3.48 -14.64 15.81
N GLN A 89 3.88 -15.88 15.57
CA GLN A 89 3.18 -16.84 14.71
C GLN A 89 1.71 -17.15 15.11
N GLU A 90 1.38 -17.29 16.40
CA GLU A 90 0.05 -17.80 16.82
C GLU A 90 -1.12 -16.80 16.63
N SER A 91 -0.86 -15.50 16.80
CA SER A 91 -1.90 -14.47 16.65
C SER A 91 -1.99 -13.90 15.23
N ILE A 92 -0.95 -14.14 14.42
CA ILE A 92 -0.81 -13.56 13.08
C ILE A 92 -1.69 -14.25 12.04
N ASP A 93 -1.99 -15.54 12.15
CA ASP A 93 -2.71 -16.26 11.09
C ASP A 93 -4.16 -15.81 10.92
N ARG A 94 -4.89 -15.56 12.02
CA ARG A 94 -6.26 -15.01 11.96
C ARG A 94 -6.26 -13.58 11.43
N VAL A 95 -5.31 -12.78 11.88
CA VAL A 95 -5.15 -11.38 11.45
C VAL A 95 -4.75 -11.33 9.97
N THR A 96 -3.93 -12.26 9.50
CA THR A 96 -3.43 -12.34 8.12
C THR A 96 -4.55 -12.59 7.12
N ASN A 97 -5.46 -13.53 7.39
CA ASN A 97 -6.58 -13.78 6.47
C ASN A 97 -7.52 -12.58 6.36
N THR A 98 -7.82 -11.92 7.49
CA THR A 98 -8.63 -10.70 7.49
C THR A 98 -7.91 -9.57 6.76
N ILE A 99 -6.63 -9.33 7.05
CA ILE A 99 -5.81 -8.31 6.39
C ILE A 99 -5.77 -8.55 4.88
N ASN A 100 -5.48 -9.78 4.44
CA ASN A 100 -5.41 -10.11 3.01
C ASN A 100 -6.75 -9.89 2.29
N ALA A 101 -7.88 -10.12 2.98
CA ALA A 101 -9.21 -9.88 2.44
C ALA A 101 -9.50 -8.39 2.23
N PHE A 102 -8.93 -7.50 3.04
CA PHE A 102 -9.06 -6.04 2.88
C PHE A 102 -7.97 -5.41 2.00
N GLN A 103 -6.78 -6.01 1.97
CA GLN A 103 -5.63 -5.52 1.22
C GLN A 103 -5.92 -5.43 -0.29
N VAL A 104 -6.69 -6.40 -0.79
CA VAL A 104 -7.05 -6.51 -2.20
C VAL A 104 -8.03 -5.44 -2.65
N PRO A 105 -9.23 -5.30 -2.04
CA PRO A 105 -10.14 -4.21 -2.34
C PRO A 105 -9.48 -2.84 -2.23
N VAL A 106 -8.67 -2.63 -1.18
CA VAL A 106 -7.93 -1.37 -0.98
C VAL A 106 -6.94 -1.14 -2.13
N GLY A 107 -6.18 -2.16 -2.54
CA GLY A 107 -5.28 -2.09 -3.69
C GLY A 107 -6.00 -1.72 -4.98
N ILE A 108 -7.15 -2.35 -5.26
CA ILE A 108 -7.97 -2.05 -6.44
C ILE A 108 -8.46 -0.60 -6.43
N VAL A 109 -9.04 -0.15 -5.32
CA VAL A 109 -9.55 1.23 -5.17
C VAL A 109 -8.41 2.24 -5.33
N THR A 110 -7.23 1.95 -4.76
CA THR A 110 -6.05 2.81 -4.88
C THR A 110 -5.60 2.95 -6.33
N ILE A 111 -5.58 1.86 -7.09
CA ILE A 111 -5.19 1.87 -8.52
C ILE A 111 -6.24 2.59 -9.36
N ILE A 112 -7.53 2.30 -9.16
CA ILE A 112 -8.61 2.97 -9.91
C ILE A 112 -8.51 4.48 -9.70
N ALA A 113 -8.38 4.93 -8.46
CA ALA A 113 -8.24 6.35 -8.17
C ALA A 113 -6.99 6.97 -8.79
N ALA A 114 -5.90 6.20 -8.89
CA ALA A 114 -4.67 6.64 -9.56
C ALA A 114 -4.86 6.79 -11.06
N LEU A 115 -5.60 5.89 -11.69
CA LEU A 115 -5.86 5.89 -13.13
C LEU A 115 -6.89 6.95 -13.53
N THR A 116 -7.89 7.21 -12.69
CA THR A 116 -8.93 8.22 -12.99
C THR A 116 -8.48 9.66 -12.71
N GLY A 117 -7.24 9.86 -12.24
CA GLY A 117 -6.77 11.19 -11.86
C GLY A 117 -7.60 11.80 -10.74
N MET A 118 -8.16 10.99 -9.83
CA MET A 118 -8.81 11.48 -8.59
C MET A 118 -7.80 12.10 -7.61
N PHE A 119 -6.58 12.38 -8.07
CA PHE A 119 -5.40 12.80 -7.34
C PHE A 119 -4.77 14.02 -8.01
#